data_AF-A0A380P371-F1
#
_entry.id   AF-A0A380P371-F1
#
_cell.length_a   1.000
_cell.length_b   1.000
_cell.length_c   1.000
_cell.angle_alpha   90.00
_cell.angle_beta   90.00
_cell.angle_gamma   90.00
#
_symmetry.space_group_name_H-M   'P 1'
#
loop_
_entity.id
_entity.type
_entity.pdbx_description
1 polymer ?
#
loop_
_entity_poly.entity_id
_entity_poly.type
_entity_poly.pdbx_seq_one_letter_code
_entity_poly.pdbx_strand_id
1 'polypeptide(L)'
;MSGLLKPEAAYQLVSTLKNEIDLPIHLHTHDTTGIGVSTYARAVEAGVDIIDVAQSAMASTTSQPSLSSTYYALSGNDRQPTLDMPAVERLNQYWQGVVPYYQDLKMVCAVHKLIF
;
A
#
# COMPACT_ATOMS: atom_id res chain seq x y z
N MET A 1 9.32 -7.38 1.48
CA MET A 1 10.69 -7.09 0.98
C MET A 1 10.80 -7.13 -0.55
N SER A 2 10.51 -8.22 -1.27
CA SER A 2 10.80 -8.27 -2.73
C SER A 2 9.57 -8.26 -3.66
N GLY A 3 8.37 -7.98 -3.16
CA GLY A 3 7.15 -7.93 -3.99
C GLY A 3 6.74 -9.29 -4.59
N LEU A 4 7.07 -10.40 -3.92
CA LEU A 4 6.86 -11.77 -4.42
C LEU A 4 5.46 -12.33 -4.12
N LEU A 5 4.75 -11.72 -3.17
CA LEU A 5 3.43 -12.19 -2.77
C LEU A 5 2.41 -11.85 -3.86
N LYS A 6 1.94 -12.88 -4.55
CA LYS A 6 0.91 -12.77 -5.60
C LYS A 6 -0.48 -12.55 -4.98
N PRO A 7 -1.44 -11.97 -5.72
CA PRO A 7 -2.75 -11.62 -5.18
C PRO A 7 -3.52 -12.78 -4.54
N GLU A 8 -3.66 -13.92 -5.23
CA GLU A 8 -4.36 -15.08 -4.65
C GLU A 8 -3.63 -15.69 -3.47
N ALA A 9 -2.29 -15.66 -3.48
CA ALA A 9 -1.50 -16.11 -2.34
C ALA A 9 -1.70 -15.20 -1.12
N ALA A 10 -1.87 -13.89 -1.32
CA ALA A 10 -2.19 -12.96 -0.24
C ALA A 10 -3.56 -13.25 0.38
N TYR A 11 -4.57 -13.52 -0.43
CA TYR A 11 -5.90 -13.86 0.09
C TYR A 11 -5.84 -15.12 0.96
N GLN A 12 -5.20 -16.18 0.46
CA GLN A 12 -5.06 -17.45 1.18
C GLN A 12 -4.26 -17.29 2.47
N LEU A 13 -3.11 -16.60 2.39
CA LEU A 13 -2.23 -16.37 3.54
C LEU A 13 -2.94 -15.58 4.64
N VAL A 14 -3.54 -14.44 4.29
CA VAL A 14 -4.20 -13.57 5.27
C VAL A 14 -5.42 -14.27 5.88
N SER A 15 -6.27 -14.89 5.06
CA SER A 15 -7.44 -15.64 5.55
C SER A 15 -7.03 -16.75 6.52
N THR A 16 -5.96 -17.48 6.20
CA THR A 16 -5.46 -18.56 7.06
C THR A 16 -4.94 -17.99 8.37
N LEU A 17 -4.11 -16.94 8.32
CA LEU A 17 -3.58 -16.32 9.53
C LEU A 17 -4.70 -15.75 10.42
N LYS A 18 -5.73 -15.10 9.85
CA LYS A 18 -6.87 -14.60 10.64
C LYS A 18 -7.68 -15.69 11.32
N ASN A 19 -7.65 -16.93 10.82
CA ASN A 19 -8.30 -18.07 11.47
C ASN A 19 -7.45 -18.71 12.57
N GLU A 20 -6.12 -18.58 12.49
CA GLU A 20 -5.19 -19.24 13.41
C GLU A 20 -4.75 -18.34 14.58
N ILE A 21 -4.76 -17.02 14.39
CA ILE A 21 -4.31 -16.06 15.40
C ILE A 21 -5.28 -14.90 15.58
N ASP A 22 -5.45 -14.47 16.84
CA ASP A 22 -6.30 -13.32 17.21
C ASP A 22 -5.58 -11.96 17.06
N LEU A 23 -4.30 -11.97 16.71
CA LEU A 23 -3.50 -10.75 16.57
C LEU A 23 -3.80 -10.02 15.24
N PRO A 24 -3.72 -8.68 15.22
CA PRO A 24 -3.86 -7.92 13.98
C PRO A 24 -2.72 -8.22 13.00
N ILE A 25 -3.06 -8.38 11.73
CA ILE A 25 -2.13 -8.63 10.64
C ILE A 25 -1.79 -7.32 9.95
N HIS A 26 -0.51 -6.99 9.95
CA HIS A 26 0.05 -5.86 9.20
C HIS A 26 0.87 -6.38 8.02
N LEU A 27 0.39 -6.15 6.80
CA LEU A 27 1.04 -6.60 5.57
C LEU A 27 1.91 -5.50 4.95
N HIS A 28 3.16 -5.86 4.70
CA HIS A 28 4.14 -5.01 4.02
C HIS A 28 4.60 -5.66 2.72
N THR A 29 4.47 -4.95 1.59
CA THR A 29 5.04 -5.37 0.30
C THR A 29 5.75 -4.23 -0.43
N HIS A 30 6.55 -4.61 -1.42
CA HIS A 30 7.10 -3.68 -2.42
C HIS A 30 6.41 -3.94 -3.75
N ASP A 31 6.29 -2.92 -4.58
CA ASP A 31 5.58 -2.94 -5.87
C ASP A 31 6.52 -3.22 -7.06
N THR A 32 7.63 -3.92 -6.81
CA THR A 32 8.70 -4.17 -7.79
C THR A 32 8.17 -4.89 -9.03
N THR A 33 7.15 -5.72 -8.83
CA THR A 33 6.49 -6.54 -9.84
C THR A 33 5.30 -5.82 -10.49
N GLY A 34 4.92 -4.63 -10.03
CA GLY A 34 3.79 -3.84 -10.53
C GLY A 34 2.41 -4.40 -10.19
N ILE A 35 2.34 -5.41 -9.31
CA ILE A 35 1.09 -6.06 -8.88
C ILE A 35 0.78 -5.81 -7.40
N GLY A 36 1.49 -4.89 -6.75
CA GLY A 36 1.34 -4.67 -5.30
C GLY A 36 -0.05 -4.16 -4.92
N VAL A 37 -0.66 -3.30 -5.74
CA VAL A 37 -2.03 -2.81 -5.51
C VAL A 37 -3.06 -3.95 -5.55
N SER A 38 -2.96 -4.86 -6.52
CA SER A 38 -3.87 -6.01 -6.61
C SER A 38 -3.62 -7.02 -5.49
N THR A 39 -2.37 -7.19 -5.06
CA THR A 39 -2.04 -7.98 -3.86
C THR A 39 -2.68 -7.41 -2.61
N TYR A 40 -2.66 -6.08 -2.43
CA TYR A 40 -3.35 -5.44 -1.31
C TYR A 40 -4.87 -5.53 -1.40
N ALA A 41 -5.47 -5.35 -2.57
CA ALA A 41 -6.92 -5.51 -2.73
C ALA A 41 -7.38 -6.91 -2.26
N ARG A 42 -6.68 -7.97 -2.68
CA ARG A 42 -6.97 -9.35 -2.22
C ARG A 42 -6.67 -9.57 -0.74
N ALA A 43 -5.64 -8.93 -0.19
CA ALA A 43 -5.37 -8.98 1.26
C ALA A 43 -6.47 -8.29 2.09
N VAL A 44 -7.01 -7.16 1.60
CA VAL A 44 -8.12 -6.44 2.23
C VAL A 44 -9.40 -7.28 2.21
N GLU A 45 -9.71 -7.93 1.09
CA GLU A 45 -10.82 -8.87 0.99
C GLU A 45 -10.67 -10.06 1.96
N ALA A 46 -9.45 -10.54 2.20
CA ALA A 46 -9.16 -11.59 3.18
C ALA A 46 -9.13 -11.12 4.64
N GLY A 47 -9.29 -9.82 4.87
CA GLY A 47 -9.44 -9.25 6.20
C GLY A 47 -8.16 -8.79 6.88
N VAL A 48 -7.13 -8.40 6.10
CA VAL A 48 -5.93 -7.77 6.66
C VAL A 48 -6.29 -6.48 7.42
N ASP A 49 -5.61 -6.25 8.54
CA ASP A 49 -5.93 -5.14 9.44
C ASP A 49 -5.15 -3.86 9.08
N ILE A 50 -3.91 -4.00 8.59
CA ILE A 50 -3.06 -2.87 8.21
C ILE A 50 -2.27 -3.19 6.94
N ILE A 51 -2.13 -2.22 6.02
CA ILE A 51 -1.21 -2.30 4.87
C ILE A 51 -0.27 -1.09 4.79
N ASP A 52 0.95 -1.31 4.31
CA ASP A 52 1.92 -0.24 4.06
C ASP A 52 1.83 0.32 2.64
N VAL A 53 1.61 1.62 2.51
CA VAL A 53 1.55 2.34 1.23
C VAL A 53 2.57 3.48 1.22
N ALA A 54 2.94 3.99 0.07
CA ALA A 54 3.80 5.18 -0.04
C ALA A 54 3.05 6.36 -0.67
N GLN A 55 3.49 7.58 -0.39
CA GLN A 55 2.97 8.73 -1.12
C GLN A 55 3.24 8.60 -2.61
N SER A 56 2.26 8.93 -3.45
CA SER A 56 2.26 8.57 -4.87
C SER A 56 3.51 9.06 -5.62
N ALA A 57 4.02 10.25 -5.27
CA ALA A 57 5.26 10.82 -5.81
C ALA A 57 6.54 10.00 -5.53
N MET A 58 6.50 9.11 -4.54
CA MET A 58 7.61 8.27 -4.06
C MET A 58 7.22 6.79 -3.96
N ALA A 59 6.14 6.41 -4.63
CA ALA A 59 5.59 5.06 -4.60
C ALA A 59 5.97 4.25 -5.83
N SER A 60 5.57 2.98 -5.82
CA SER A 60 5.73 2.01 -6.89
C SER A 60 7.20 1.68 -7.21
N THR A 61 7.43 0.84 -8.23
CA THR A 61 8.75 0.26 -8.53
C THR A 61 9.30 -0.46 -7.29
N THR A 62 10.52 -0.20 -6.84
CA THR A 62 11.05 -0.86 -5.64
C THR A 62 10.49 -0.29 -4.33
N SER A 63 9.59 0.70 -4.37
CA SER A 63 8.89 1.25 -3.21
C SER A 63 7.58 0.49 -2.92
N GLN A 64 6.82 0.93 -1.92
CA GLN A 64 5.48 0.41 -1.60
C GLN A 64 4.46 0.84 -2.67
N PRO A 65 3.32 0.15 -2.76
CA PRO A 65 2.21 0.60 -3.62
C PRO A 65 1.75 2.02 -3.29
N SER A 66 1.30 2.74 -4.33
CA SER A 66 0.80 4.11 -4.23
C SER A 66 -0.44 4.21 -3.33
N LEU A 67 -0.39 5.10 -2.33
CA LEU A 67 -1.50 5.35 -1.42
C LEU A 67 -2.77 5.75 -2.18
N SER A 68 -2.69 6.72 -3.09
CA SER A 68 -3.85 7.18 -3.84
C SER A 68 -4.41 6.07 -4.74
N SER A 69 -3.53 5.32 -5.42
CA SER A 69 -3.95 4.22 -6.30
C SER A 69 -4.61 3.09 -5.53
N THR A 70 -4.04 2.69 -4.38
CA THR A 70 -4.63 1.67 -3.50
C THR A 70 -5.94 2.15 -2.91
N TYR A 71 -6.04 3.40 -2.45
CA TYR A 71 -7.29 3.97 -1.96
C TYR A 71 -8.41 3.90 -3.00
N TYR A 72 -8.14 4.34 -4.23
CA TYR A 72 -9.15 4.31 -5.30
C TYR A 72 -9.44 2.90 -5.80
N ALA A 73 -8.47 1.97 -5.76
CA ALA A 73 -8.70 0.57 -6.09
C ALA A 73 -9.67 -0.13 -5.11
N LEU A 74 -9.75 0.36 -3.87
CA LEU A 74 -10.69 -0.12 -2.85
C LEU A 74 -12.04 0.62 -2.90
N SER A 75 -12.28 1.49 -3.89
CA SER A 75 -13.54 2.25 -3.98
C SER A 75 -14.74 1.32 -4.10
N GLY A 76 -15.69 1.46 -3.18
CA GLY A 76 -16.89 0.60 -3.13
C GLY A 76 -16.68 -0.75 -2.44
N ASN A 77 -15.49 -1.01 -1.87
CA ASN A 77 -15.29 -2.12 -0.94
C ASN A 77 -15.77 -1.71 0.46
N ASP A 78 -16.40 -2.63 1.20
CA ASP A 78 -16.88 -2.38 2.57
C ASP A 78 -15.74 -2.02 3.54
N ARG A 79 -14.52 -2.45 3.23
CA ARG A 79 -13.29 -2.16 3.99
C ARG A 79 -12.47 -1.05 3.34
N GLN A 80 -13.08 -0.11 2.63
CA GLN A 80 -12.35 1.08 2.17
C GLN A 80 -11.99 1.97 3.39
N PRO A 81 -10.72 2.38 3.57
CA PRO A 81 -10.34 3.19 4.72
C PRO A 81 -10.86 4.62 4.55
N THR A 82 -11.19 5.31 5.64
CA THR A 82 -11.61 6.72 5.59
C THR A 82 -10.38 7.63 5.61
N LEU A 83 -10.16 8.38 4.53
CA LEU A 83 -9.03 9.32 4.40
C LEU A 83 -9.49 10.69 3.88
N ASP A 84 -8.87 11.76 4.36
CA ASP A 84 -8.97 13.11 3.75
C ASP A 84 -8.11 13.14 2.47
N MET A 85 -8.71 12.75 1.34
CA MET A 85 -8.04 12.71 0.04
C MET A 85 -7.47 14.07 -0.41
N PRO A 86 -8.16 15.22 -0.19
CA PRO A 86 -7.55 16.53 -0.36
C PRO A 86 -6.26 16.74 0.45
N ALA A 87 -6.19 16.29 1.71
CA ALA A 87 -4.95 16.37 2.49
C ALA A 87 -3.86 15.44 1.96
N VAL A 88 -4.22 14.21 1.59
CA VAL A 88 -3.31 13.25 0.96
C VAL A 88 -2.68 13.85 -0.30
N GLU A 89 -3.48 14.48 -1.15
CA GLU A 89 -2.98 15.08 -2.40
C GLU A 89 -2.08 16.29 -2.14
N ARG A 90 -2.41 17.14 -1.15
CA ARG A 90 -1.50 18.23 -0.74
C ARG A 90 -0.14 17.69 -0.27
N LEU A 91 -0.12 16.60 0.49
CA LEU A 91 1.11 15.95 0.93
C LEU A 91 1.88 15.34 -0.25
N ASN A 92 1.16 14.73 -1.20
CA ASN A 92 1.75 14.21 -2.43
C ASN A 92 2.44 15.33 -3.24
N GLN A 93 1.79 16.49 -3.41
CA GLN A 93 2.35 17.66 -4.10
C GLN A 93 3.61 18.20 -3.42
N TYR A 94 3.63 18.22 -2.08
CA TYR A 94 4.83 18.57 -1.33
C TYR A 94 6.00 17.64 -1.71
N TRP A 95 5.78 16.32 -1.67
CA TRP A 95 6.81 15.37 -2.01
C TRP A 95 7.26 15.46 -3.48
N GLN A 96 6.34 15.74 -4.42
CA GLN A 96 6.72 16.02 -5.81
C GLN A 96 7.69 17.20 -5.94
N GLY A 97 7.56 18.23 -5.10
CA GLY A 97 8.50 19.35 -5.06
C GLY A 97 9.84 19.01 -4.40
N VAL A 98 9.87 18.04 -3.49
CA VAL A 98 11.07 17.62 -2.74
C VAL A 98 11.91 16.60 -3.49
N VAL A 99 11.29 15.62 -4.17
CA VAL A 99 12.00 14.55 -4.91
C VAL A 99 13.10 15.08 -5.84
N PRO A 100 12.92 16.18 -6.60
CA PRO A 100 13.97 16.73 -7.46
C PRO A 100 15.27 17.09 -6.73
N TYR A 101 15.23 17.44 -5.43
CA TYR A 101 16.43 17.72 -4.65
C TYR A 101 17.31 16.48 -4.42
N TYR A 102 16.76 15.28 -4.61
CA TYR A 102 17.43 14.01 -4.42
C TYR A 102 17.69 13.27 -5.75
N GLN A 103 17.61 13.97 -6.89
CA GLN A 103 17.77 13.37 -8.22
C GLN A 103 19.08 12.57 -8.38
N ASP A 104 20.16 13.00 -7.71
CA ASP A 104 21.46 12.32 -7.76
C ASP A 104 21.45 10.95 -7.07
N LEU A 105 20.58 10.76 -6.09
CA LEU A 105 20.41 9.49 -5.36
C LEU A 105 19.45 8.52 -6.07
N LYS A 106 18.78 8.96 -7.14
CA LYS A 106 17.87 8.21 -8.01
C LYS A 106 16.60 7.63 -7.35
N MET A 107 16.52 7.44 -6.03
CA MET A 107 15.31 6.96 -5.33
C MET A 107 15.19 7.48 -3.89
N VAL A 108 13.95 7.78 -3.51
CA VAL A 108 13.50 8.13 -2.15
C VAL A 108 12.09 7.57 -1.92
N CYS A 109 11.77 7.18 -0.69
CA CYS A 109 10.47 6.60 -0.30
C CYS A 109 9.95 7.26 1.00
N ALA A 110 8.63 7.51 1.08
CA ALA A 110 7.95 7.79 2.36
C ALA A 110 6.71 6.90 2.57
N VAL A 111 6.83 6.02 3.56
CA VAL A 111 5.86 4.97 3.89
C VAL A 111 4.82 5.47 4.87
N HIS A 112 3.57 5.07 4.66
CA HIS A 112 2.37 5.35 5.45
C HIS A 112 1.61 4.03 5.70
N LYS A 113 0.76 4.00 6.73
CA LYS A 113 -0.04 2.83 7.08
C LYS A 113 -1.52 3.12 6.83
N LEU A 114 -2.21 2.22 6.14
CA LEU A 114 -3.68 2.20 6.06
C LEU A 114 -4.18 1.17 7.07
N ILE A 115 -5.07 1.60 7.96
CA ILE A 115 -5.68 0.80 9.01
C ILE A 115 -7.15 0.62 8.66
N PHE A 116 -7.63 -0.62 8.78
CA PHE A 116 -8.99 -1.04 8.45
C PHE A 116 -9.83 -1.35 9.68
#